data_AF-A0A4D4N2H6-F1
#
_entry.id   AF-A0A4D4N2H6-F1
#
_cell.length_a   1.000
_cell.length_b   1.000
_cell.length_c   1.000
_cell.angle_alpha   90.00
_cell.angle_beta   90.00
_cell.angle_gamma   90.00
#
_symmetry.space_group_name_H-M   'P 1'
#
loop_
_entity.id
_entity.type
_entity.pdbx_description
1 polymer ?
#
loop_
_entity_poly.entity_id
_entity_poly.type
_entity_poly.pdbx_seq_one_letter_code
_entity_poly.pdbx_strand_id
1 'polypeptide(L)'
;MAGVLREVTAVRYVTPLRAGGSVPGVVEADDLGTYVVKFTASAQGRKALVAEVIVGELARRLGLRFPELVLVHFDPTVAEHEPHQEVQDLLHASAGVNLGMDYLPGAEDFTPEIAKTFDVDPLEAGKVIWLDALTVNVDRTVHSSNLMIWPTFGIAPRGCG
;
A
#
# COMPACT_ATOMS: atom_id res chain seq x y z
N MET A 1 -8.32 -8.74 -20.25
CA MET A 1 -8.41 -7.27 -20.34
C MET A 1 -7.92 -6.72 -19.02
N ALA A 2 -6.97 -5.77 -19.01
CA ALA A 2 -6.54 -5.11 -17.78
C ALA A 2 -7.74 -4.37 -17.20
N GLY A 3 -8.39 -4.97 -16.20
CA GLY A 3 -9.54 -4.39 -15.53
C GLY A 3 -9.09 -3.14 -14.79
N VAL A 4 -9.86 -2.08 -14.96
CA VAL A 4 -9.86 -0.87 -14.13
C VAL A 4 -9.70 -1.29 -12.66
N LEU A 5 -8.82 -0.61 -11.93
CA LEU A 5 -8.69 -0.83 -10.47
C LEU A 5 -10.08 -0.84 -9.85
N ARG A 6 -10.35 -1.82 -9.01
CA ARG A 6 -11.66 -1.95 -8.39
C ARG A 6 -11.95 -0.70 -7.57
N GLU A 7 -13.20 -0.25 -7.62
CA GLU A 7 -13.67 0.90 -6.85
C GLU A 7 -14.39 0.41 -5.59
N VAL A 8 -14.13 1.09 -4.46
CA VAL A 8 -14.78 0.86 -3.17
C VAL A 8 -15.15 2.19 -2.53
N THR A 9 -16.15 2.18 -1.66
CA THR A 9 -16.55 3.36 -0.89
C THR A 9 -16.05 3.24 0.54
N ALA A 10 -15.30 4.22 1.02
CA ALA A 10 -14.90 4.28 2.42
C ALA A 10 -16.15 4.38 3.32
N VAL A 11 -16.27 3.49 4.30
CA VAL A 11 -17.36 3.51 5.29
C VAL A 11 -16.90 3.93 6.67
N ARG A 12 -15.60 3.76 6.98
CA ARG A 12 -15.04 4.15 8.27
C ARG A 12 -13.55 4.41 8.18
N TYR A 13 -13.12 5.56 8.71
CA TYR A 13 -11.70 5.80 8.99
C TYR A 13 -11.32 5.20 10.33
N VAL A 14 -10.29 4.35 10.34
CA VAL A 14 -9.88 3.58 11.52
C VAL A 14 -8.77 4.29 12.27
N THR A 15 -7.64 4.57 11.61
CA THR A 15 -6.48 5.18 12.27
C THR A 15 -5.47 5.73 11.25
N PRO A 16 -4.74 6.81 11.58
CA PRO A 16 -3.59 7.23 10.80
C PRO A 16 -2.40 6.30 11.01
N LEU A 17 -1.68 6.01 9.93
CA LEU A 17 -0.38 5.37 9.95
C LEU A 17 0.71 6.43 9.90
N ARG A 18 1.59 6.43 10.89
CA ARG A 18 2.72 7.37 10.95
C ARG A 18 3.85 6.87 10.06
N ALA A 19 3.78 7.17 8.78
CA ALA A 19 4.80 6.86 7.78
C ALA A 19 5.31 8.13 7.08
N GLY A 20 6.35 8.74 7.66
CA GLY A 20 6.96 9.95 7.13
C GLY A 20 5.96 11.09 6.88
N GLY A 21 6.19 11.89 5.84
CA GLY A 21 5.38 13.07 5.52
C GLY A 21 4.08 12.80 4.75
N SER A 22 3.68 11.54 4.55
CA SER A 22 2.51 11.18 3.71
C SER A 22 1.24 10.81 4.47
N VAL A 23 1.37 10.54 5.78
CA VAL A 23 0.31 10.16 6.74
C VAL A 23 -0.83 9.35 6.09
N PRO A 24 -0.56 8.13 5.59
CA PRO A 24 -1.60 7.25 5.10
C PRO A 24 -2.56 6.84 6.24
N GLY A 25 -3.74 6.34 5.92
CA GLY A 25 -4.74 5.94 6.91
C GLY A 25 -5.35 4.57 6.64
N VAL A 26 -5.71 3.85 7.68
CA VAL A 26 -6.47 2.60 7.56
C VAL A 26 -7.96 2.92 7.45
N VAL A 27 -8.62 2.36 6.44
CA VAL A 27 -10.03 2.59 6.12
C VAL A 27 -10.74 1.25 5.90
N GLU A 28 -11.92 1.08 6.49
CA GLU A 28 -12.87 0.01 6.14
C GLU A 28 -13.76 0.50 5.00
N ALA A 29 -14.10 -0.38 4.06
CA ALA A 29 -14.94 -0.05 2.91
C ALA A 29 -16.22 -0.91 2.80
N ASP A 30 -17.10 -0.52 1.88
CA ASP A 30 -18.43 -1.10 1.62
C ASP A 30 -18.41 -2.57 1.18
N ASP A 31 -17.27 -3.05 0.71
CA ASP A 31 -17.01 -4.43 0.33
C ASP A 31 -16.54 -5.34 1.49
N LEU A 32 -16.56 -4.82 2.72
CA LEU A 32 -16.03 -5.47 3.94
C LEU A 32 -14.50 -5.62 3.95
N GLY A 33 -13.79 -4.98 3.03
CA GLY A 33 -12.33 -4.92 2.99
C GLY A 33 -11.75 -3.83 3.90
N THR A 34 -10.46 -3.97 4.20
CA THR A 34 -9.68 -2.95 4.94
C THR A 34 -8.48 -2.54 4.11
N TYR A 35 -8.26 -1.24 3.98
CA TYR A 35 -7.27 -0.67 3.07
C TYR A 35 -6.38 0.34 3.77
N VAL A 36 -5.09 0.35 3.42
CA VAL A 36 -4.20 1.49 3.63
C VAL A 36 -4.45 2.48 2.50
N VAL A 37 -4.97 3.65 2.83
CA VAL A 37 -5.29 4.72 1.89
C VAL A 37 -4.17 5.74 1.87
N LYS A 38 -3.62 5.98 0.67
CA LYS A 38 -2.73 7.08 0.35
C LYS A 38 -3.58 8.25 -0.15
N PHE A 39 -3.63 9.31 0.64
CA PHE A 39 -4.48 10.46 0.39
C PHE A 39 -3.91 11.39 -0.70
N THR A 40 -4.78 11.90 -1.56
CA THR A 40 -4.43 12.72 -2.72
C THR A 40 -3.85 14.08 -2.36
N ALA A 41 -4.24 14.65 -1.21
CA ALA A 41 -3.67 15.91 -0.72
C ALA A 41 -2.39 15.72 0.11
N SER A 42 -1.85 14.51 0.23
CA SER A 42 -0.57 14.27 0.90
C SER A 42 0.60 14.94 0.16
N ALA A 43 1.70 15.18 0.89
CA ALA A 43 2.89 15.86 0.37
C ALA A 43 3.55 15.15 -0.84
N GLN A 44 3.29 13.86 -1.03
CA GLN A 44 3.82 13.08 -2.16
C GLN A 44 3.19 13.47 -3.51
N GLY A 45 1.96 14.01 -3.47
CA GLY A 45 1.25 14.49 -4.63
C GLY A 45 0.77 13.40 -5.60
N ARG A 46 -0.09 13.81 -6.53
CA ARG A 46 -0.80 12.90 -7.46
C ARG A 46 0.14 12.10 -8.39
N LYS A 47 1.30 12.63 -8.74
CA LYS A 47 2.28 11.91 -9.58
C LYS A 47 2.83 10.66 -8.89
N ALA A 48 3.05 10.73 -7.57
CA ALA A 48 3.49 9.58 -6.80
C ALA A 48 2.40 8.48 -6.78
N LEU A 49 1.12 8.86 -6.63
CA LEU A 49 0.01 7.91 -6.70
C LEU A 49 -0.12 7.23 -8.07
N VAL A 50 0.10 7.98 -9.16
CA VAL A 50 0.13 7.39 -10.51
C VAL A 50 1.30 6.41 -10.66
N ALA A 51 2.48 6.76 -10.15
CA ALA A 51 3.63 5.87 -10.16
C ALA A 51 3.34 4.59 -9.35
N GLU A 52 2.73 4.71 -8.17
CA GLU A 52 2.30 3.58 -7.35
C GLU A 52 1.40 2.62 -8.12
N VAL A 53 0.38 3.14 -8.81
CA VAL A 53 -0.53 2.34 -9.63
C VAL A 53 0.21 1.62 -10.75
N ILE A 54 1.06 2.34 -11.49
CA ILE A 54 1.78 1.76 -12.63
C ILE A 54 2.75 0.66 -12.16
N VAL A 55 3.54 0.94 -11.13
CA VAL A 55 4.57 0.02 -10.62
C VAL A 55 3.92 -1.17 -9.92
N GLY A 56 2.89 -0.96 -9.11
CA GLY A 56 2.16 -2.03 -8.43
C GLY A 56 1.48 -2.98 -9.42
N GLU A 57 0.78 -2.44 -10.41
CA GLU A 57 0.13 -3.27 -11.45
C GLU A 57 1.14 -4.00 -12.35
N LEU A 58 2.29 -3.38 -12.62
CA LEU A 58 3.39 -4.04 -13.32
C LEU A 58 3.94 -5.20 -12.47
N ALA A 59 4.20 -4.98 -11.18
CA ALA A 59 4.67 -5.99 -10.25
C ALA A 59 3.72 -7.21 -10.21
N ARG A 60 2.40 -6.97 -10.07
CA ARG A 60 1.37 -8.01 -10.07
C ARG A 60 1.39 -8.81 -11.37
N ARG A 61 1.52 -8.16 -12.53
CA ARG A 61 1.59 -8.82 -13.85
C ARG A 61 2.88 -9.61 -14.07
N LEU A 62 3.96 -9.24 -13.39
CA LEU A 62 5.23 -9.98 -13.36
C LEU A 62 5.22 -11.16 -12.35
N GLY A 63 4.10 -11.35 -11.64
CA GLY A 63 3.94 -12.40 -10.65
C GLY A 63 4.64 -12.11 -9.31
N LEU A 64 5.00 -10.85 -9.03
CA LEU A 64 5.42 -10.44 -7.70
C LEU A 64 4.22 -10.35 -6.76
N ARG A 65 4.45 -10.67 -5.49
CA ARG A 65 3.45 -10.56 -4.42
C ARG A 65 3.33 -9.09 -4.05
N PHE A 66 2.39 -8.41 -4.69
CA PHE A 66 2.07 -7.01 -4.42
C PHE A 66 0.61 -6.92 -3.98
N PRO A 67 0.27 -6.24 -2.87
CA PRO A 67 -1.11 -6.14 -2.38
C PRO A 67 -2.05 -5.58 -3.45
N GLU A 68 -3.34 -5.91 -3.39
CA GLU A 68 -4.30 -5.35 -4.34
C GLU A 68 -4.39 -3.83 -4.21
N LEU A 69 -4.45 -3.14 -5.34
CA LEU A 69 -4.72 -1.70 -5.41
C LEU A 69 -6.18 -1.46 -5.77
N VAL A 70 -6.80 -0.50 -5.09
CA VAL A 70 -8.20 -0.10 -5.31
C VAL A 70 -8.32 1.42 -5.38
N LEU A 71 -9.36 1.90 -6.05
CA LEU A 71 -9.78 3.30 -5.97
C LEU A 71 -10.77 3.44 -4.82
N VAL A 72 -10.48 4.31 -3.87
CA VAL A 72 -11.31 4.54 -2.69
C VAL A 72 -12.04 5.86 -2.83
N HIS A 73 -13.36 5.81 -2.96
CA HIS A 73 -14.21 6.99 -2.83
C HIS A 73 -14.28 7.36 -1.35
N PHE A 74 -13.73 8.52 -1.01
CA PHE A 74 -13.55 8.99 0.37
C PHE A 74 -14.40 10.25 0.62
N ASP A 75 -15.36 10.11 1.53
CA ASP A 75 -16.10 11.23 2.12
C ASP A 75 -15.47 11.54 3.49
N PRO A 76 -14.93 12.75 3.73
CA PRO A 76 -14.29 13.10 5.00
C PRO A 76 -15.19 12.92 6.24
N THR A 77 -16.52 12.87 6.09
CA THR A 77 -17.45 12.60 7.19
C THR A 77 -17.16 11.28 7.92
N VAL A 78 -16.61 10.28 7.23
CA VAL A 78 -16.24 8.98 7.83
C VAL A 78 -15.07 9.07 8.81
N ALA A 79 -14.42 10.24 8.90
CA ALA A 79 -13.24 10.50 9.72
C ALA A 79 -13.43 11.67 10.71
N GLU A 80 -14.66 12.14 10.96
CA GLU A 80 -14.96 13.26 11.87
C GLU A 80 -14.39 13.09 13.30
N HIS A 81 -14.12 11.85 13.71
CA HIS A 81 -13.59 11.53 15.04
C HIS A 81 -12.06 11.62 15.15
N GLU A 82 -11.33 11.92 14.06
CA GLU A 82 -9.86 12.05 14.09
C GLU A 82 -9.46 13.21 15.02
N PRO A 83 -8.69 12.97 16.11
CA PRO A 83 -8.40 14.02 17.08
C PRO A 83 -7.36 15.05 16.62
N HIS A 84 -6.52 14.75 15.62
CA HIS A 84 -5.43 15.64 15.19
C HIS A 84 -5.85 16.54 14.04
N GLN A 85 -5.83 17.86 14.26
CA GLN A 85 -6.23 18.86 13.26
C GLN A 85 -5.46 18.74 11.93
N GLU A 86 -4.15 18.51 11.98
CA GLU A 86 -3.33 18.34 10.76
C GLU A 86 -3.80 17.16 9.91
N VAL A 87 -4.24 16.07 10.55
CA VAL A 87 -4.78 14.90 9.86
C VAL A 87 -6.18 15.21 9.33
N GLN A 88 -7.04 15.87 10.11
CA GLN A 88 -8.35 16.32 9.61
C GLN A 88 -8.22 17.19 8.35
N ASP A 89 -7.30 18.16 8.35
CA ASP A 89 -7.07 19.05 7.22
C ASP A 89 -6.67 18.26 5.96
N LEU A 90 -5.77 17.28 6.11
CA LEU A 90 -5.39 16.36 5.04
C LEU A 90 -6.60 15.56 4.52
N LEU A 91 -7.41 15.00 5.41
CA LEU A 91 -8.55 14.17 5.06
C LEU A 91 -9.64 15.00 4.34
N HIS A 92 -9.95 16.19 4.84
CA HIS A 92 -10.89 17.11 4.21
C HIS A 92 -10.42 17.55 2.82
N ALA A 93 -9.12 17.85 2.66
CA ALA A 93 -8.54 18.20 1.37
C ALA A 93 -8.50 17.03 0.38
N SER A 94 -8.71 15.80 0.86
CA SER A 94 -8.63 14.55 0.08
C SER A 94 -10.00 13.97 -0.27
N ALA A 95 -11.09 14.74 -0.18
CA ALA A 95 -12.42 14.30 -0.60
C ALA A 95 -12.44 13.80 -2.06
N GLY A 96 -13.14 12.70 -2.31
CA GLY A 96 -13.22 12.05 -3.63
C GLY A 96 -12.32 10.82 -3.74
N VAL A 97 -11.74 10.59 -4.92
CA VAL A 97 -11.02 9.34 -5.23
C VAL A 97 -9.59 9.37 -4.71
N ASN A 98 -9.24 8.40 -3.86
CA ASN A 98 -7.90 8.16 -3.34
C ASN A 98 -7.41 6.76 -3.74
N LEU A 99 -6.13 6.47 -3.47
CA LEU A 99 -5.54 5.16 -3.75
C LEU A 99 -5.54 4.31 -2.48
N GLY A 100 -6.25 3.19 -2.51
CA GLY A 100 -6.20 2.16 -1.49
C GLY A 100 -5.27 1.03 -1.87
N MET A 101 -4.60 0.47 -0.88
CA MET A 101 -3.83 -0.77 -0.96
C MET A 101 -4.38 -1.72 0.10
N ASP A 102 -4.55 -3.00 -0.24
CA ASP A 102 -5.03 -4.01 0.71
C ASP A 102 -4.20 -3.98 2.01
N TYR A 103 -4.89 -3.87 3.14
CA TYR A 103 -4.23 -3.87 4.44
C TYR A 103 -3.88 -5.31 4.80
N LEU A 104 -2.62 -5.55 5.17
CA LEU A 104 -2.12 -6.88 5.54
C LEU A 104 -1.96 -6.97 7.07
N PRO A 105 -2.94 -7.51 7.82
CA PRO A 105 -2.85 -7.57 9.27
C PRO A 105 -1.65 -8.41 9.71
N GLY A 106 -0.84 -7.86 10.61
CA GLY A 106 0.37 -8.52 11.11
C GLY A 106 1.55 -8.50 10.15
N ALA A 107 1.48 -7.75 9.04
CA ALA A 107 2.65 -7.51 8.22
C ALA A 107 3.70 -6.67 8.97
N GLU A 108 4.97 -7.00 8.76
CA GLU A 108 6.13 -6.33 9.36
C GLU A 108 7.12 -5.92 8.26
N ASP A 109 7.83 -4.82 8.46
CA ASP A 109 8.86 -4.35 7.53
C ASP A 109 9.97 -5.39 7.38
N PHE A 110 10.43 -5.64 6.16
CA PHE A 110 11.58 -6.49 5.89
C PHE A 110 12.88 -5.73 6.18
N THR A 111 13.35 -5.84 7.42
CA THR A 111 14.56 -5.15 7.91
C THR A 111 15.83 -5.98 7.67
N PRO A 112 17.04 -5.37 7.76
CA PRO A 112 18.30 -6.10 7.71
C PRO A 112 18.44 -7.19 8.79
N GLU A 113 17.79 -7.04 9.94
CA GLU A 113 17.79 -8.07 10.99
C GLU A 113 16.90 -9.27 10.60
N ILE A 114 15.72 -9.00 10.03
CA ILE A 114 14.85 -10.06 9.49
C ILE A 114 15.52 -10.78 8.32
N ALA A 115 16.24 -10.06 7.46
CA ALA A 115 16.96 -10.63 6.33
C ALA A 115 18.06 -11.64 6.73
N LYS A 116 18.51 -11.65 8.00
CA LYS A 116 19.48 -12.64 8.51
C LYS A 116 18.85 -14.01 8.77
N THR A 117 17.53 -14.06 8.97
CA THR A 117 16.82 -15.27 9.40
C THR A 117 15.70 -15.69 8.44
N PHE A 118 15.17 -14.76 7.67
CA PHE A 118 14.14 -15.01 6.66
C PHE A 118 14.79 -15.25 5.29
N ASP A 119 14.68 -16.48 4.78
CA ASP A 119 15.20 -16.85 3.48
C ASP A 119 14.29 -16.33 2.36
N VAL A 120 14.89 -15.62 1.40
CA VAL A 120 14.20 -15.08 0.22
C VAL A 120 14.72 -15.83 -0.98
N ASP A 121 13.81 -16.44 -1.75
CA ASP A 121 14.17 -17.14 -2.97
C ASP A 121 14.98 -16.23 -3.93
N PRO A 122 16.14 -16.68 -4.46
CA PRO A 122 17.00 -15.84 -5.29
C PRO A 122 16.32 -15.31 -6.55
N LEU A 123 15.38 -16.05 -7.14
CA LEU A 123 14.63 -15.58 -8.31
C LEU A 123 13.62 -14.49 -7.91
N GLU A 124 12.95 -14.63 -6.76
CA GLU A 124 12.09 -13.57 -6.23
C GLU A 124 12.89 -12.29 -5.95
N ALA A 125 14.02 -12.39 -5.26
CA ALA A 125 14.91 -11.26 -5.01
C ALA A 125 15.38 -10.61 -6.32
N GLY A 126 15.77 -11.41 -7.31
CA GLY A 126 16.18 -10.93 -8.63
C GLY A 126 15.09 -10.16 -9.37
N LYS A 127 13.83 -10.61 -9.29
CA LYS A 127 12.68 -9.91 -9.90
C LYS A 127 12.43 -8.55 -9.25
N VAL A 128 12.56 -8.45 -7.93
CA VAL A 128 12.42 -7.17 -7.20
C VAL A 128 13.49 -6.18 -7.65
N ILE A 129 14.75 -6.60 -7.66
CA ILE A 129 15.88 -5.76 -8.09
C ILE A 129 15.72 -5.32 -9.55
N TRP A 130 15.28 -6.22 -10.42
CA TRP A 130 15.03 -5.90 -11.82
C TRP A 130 13.90 -4.88 -11.99
N LEU A 131 12.81 -5.01 -11.22
CA LEU A 131 11.71 -4.04 -11.25
C LEU A 131 12.18 -2.67 -10.79
N ASP A 132 12.96 -2.59 -9.72
CA ASP A 132 13.51 -1.32 -9.24
C ASP A 132 14.40 -0.64 -10.29
N ALA A 133 15.24 -1.42 -10.98
CA ALA A 133 16.09 -0.92 -12.05
C ALA A 133 15.25 -0.39 -13.24
N LEU A 134 14.17 -1.09 -13.59
CA LEU A 134 13.27 -0.68 -14.66
C LEU A 134 12.53 0.62 -14.32
N THR A 135 12.09 0.77 -13.07
CA THR A 135 11.28 1.92 -12.64
C THR A 135 12.10 3.06 -12.06
N VAL A 136 13.44 2.90 -12.01
CA VAL A 136 14.36 3.84 -11.37
C VAL A 136 13.94 4.12 -9.91
N ASN A 137 13.60 3.05 -9.18
CA ASN A 137 13.20 3.15 -7.78
C ASN A 137 14.42 3.38 -6.88
N VAL A 138 14.66 4.65 -6.55
CA VAL A 138 15.78 5.06 -5.70
C VAL A 138 15.47 4.97 -4.20
N ASP A 139 14.21 4.72 -3.83
CA ASP A 139 13.77 4.72 -2.44
C ASP A 139 14.08 3.39 -1.73
N ARG A 140 14.35 2.31 -2.49
CA ARG A 140 14.72 1.02 -1.91
C ARG A 140 16.16 1.05 -1.42
N THR A 141 16.32 1.06 -0.11
CA THR A 141 17.63 1.06 0.57
C THR A 141 17.70 -0.05 1.61
N VAL A 142 18.91 -0.32 2.14
CA VAL A 142 19.10 -1.31 3.21
C VAL A 142 18.26 -0.97 4.46
N HIS A 143 18.05 0.31 4.74
CA HIS A 143 17.30 0.77 5.92
C HIS A 143 15.83 1.07 5.64
N SER A 144 15.44 1.12 4.37
CA SER A 144 14.06 1.31 3.92
C SER A 144 13.84 0.41 2.72
N SER A 145 13.65 -0.88 2.99
CA SER A 145 13.51 -1.87 1.93
C SER A 145 12.21 -1.69 1.18
N ASN A 146 11.18 -1.01 1.71
CA ASN A 146 9.84 -0.94 1.13
C ASN A 146 9.33 -2.34 0.73
N LEU A 147 9.67 -3.34 1.53
CA LEU A 147 9.25 -4.74 1.46
C LEU A 147 8.69 -5.11 2.82
N MET A 148 7.75 -6.04 2.83
CA MET A 148 7.14 -6.54 4.06
C MET A 148 7.17 -8.06 4.06
N ILE A 149 7.27 -8.63 5.26
CA ILE A 149 6.86 -10.01 5.50
C ILE A 149 5.42 -9.99 6.00
N TRP A 150 4.62 -10.93 5.53
CA TRP A 150 3.24 -11.06 5.98
C TRP A 150 2.98 -12.51 6.40
N PRO A 151 2.63 -12.76 7.68
CA PRO A 151 2.33 -14.10 8.15
C PRO A 151 1.05 -14.60 7.48
N THR A 152 1.21 -15.53 6.54
CA THR A 152 0.09 -16.30 6.01
C THR A 152 -0.29 -17.34 7.06
N PHE A 153 -1.28 -17.05 7.89
CA PHE A 153 -1.88 -18.09 8.74
C PHE A 153 -2.54 -19.13 7.82
N GLY A 154 -1.85 -20.24 7.56
CA GLY A 154 -2.41 -21.47 7.00
C GLY A 154 -2.79 -21.47 5.51
N ILE A 155 -2.50 -20.41 4.73
CA ILE A 155 -2.75 -20.39 3.28
C ILE A 155 -1.48 -19.93 2.56
N ALA A 156 -0.69 -20.88 2.05
CA ALA A 156 0.33 -20.56 1.07
C ALA A 156 -0.34 -19.93 -0.18
N PRO A 157 0.24 -18.86 -0.77
CA PRO A 157 -0.24 -18.35 -2.05
C PRO A 157 -0.24 -19.48 -3.07
N ARG A 158 -1.35 -19.67 -3.80
CA ARG A 158 -1.43 -20.68 -4.87
C ARG A 158 -0.36 -20.35 -5.92
N GLY A 159 0.70 -21.15 -5.99
CA GLY A 159 1.75 -20.96 -7.00
C GLY A 159 3.14 -21.50 -6.67
N CYS A 160 3.42 -21.91 -5.43
CA CYS A 160 4.67 -22.59 -5.11
C CYS A 160 4.47 -24.11 -5.16
N GLY A 161 4.73 -24.70 -6.33
CA GLY A 161 4.84 -26.13 -6.59
C GLY A 161 5.78 -26.36 -7.75
#